data_AF-A0A537KVP8-F1
#
_entry.id   AF-A0A537KVP8-F1
#
_cell.length_a   1.000
_cell.length_b   1.000
_cell.length_c   1.000
_cell.angle_alpha   90.00
_cell.angle_beta   90.00
_cell.angle_gamma   90.00
#
_symmetry.space_group_name_H-M   'P 1'
#
loop_
_entity.id
_entity.type
_entity.pdbx_description
1 polymer ?
#
loop_
_entity_poly.entity_id
_entity_poly.type
_entity_poly.pdbx_seq_one_letter_code
_entity_poly.pdbx_strand_id
1 'polypeptide(L)'
;MSFTRTALIAAGMSLALLTGAAAQNLEPWDVREHTAYVITMDGKTMRVSMSDKGMATLMKGAKRVPRGTVFVMSGGQLYMVNAAKMFDRAGNFMAGGV
;
A
#
# COMPACT_ATOMS: atom_id res chain seq x y z
N MET A 1 -38.81 -28.97 -15.00
CA MET A 1 -37.51 -28.32 -15.28
C MET A 1 -36.41 -29.22 -14.73
N SER A 2 -35.48 -29.65 -15.59
CA SER A 2 -34.53 -30.74 -15.30
C SER A 2 -33.54 -30.38 -14.19
N PHE A 3 -33.39 -31.26 -13.21
CA PHE A 3 -32.46 -31.17 -12.07
C PHE A 3 -31.01 -30.88 -12.49
N THR A 4 -30.63 -31.29 -13.70
CA THR A 4 -29.31 -31.06 -14.29
C THR A 4 -29.01 -29.59 -14.60
N ARG A 5 -30.01 -28.76 -14.92
CA ARG A 5 -29.80 -27.31 -15.11
C ARG A 5 -29.58 -26.60 -13.77
N THR A 6 -30.29 -27.01 -12.73
CA THR A 6 -30.17 -26.43 -11.39
C THR A 6 -28.80 -26.75 -10.77
N ALA A 7 -28.28 -27.96 -10.98
CA ALA A 7 -26.96 -28.36 -10.50
C ALA A 7 -25.82 -27.58 -11.17
N LEU A 8 -25.91 -27.32 -12.48
CA LEU A 8 -24.88 -26.55 -13.21
C LEU A 8 -24.82 -25.08 -12.75
N ILE A 9 -25.97 -24.48 -12.47
CA ILE A 9 -26.06 -23.08 -12.02
C ILE A 9 -25.53 -22.96 -10.58
N ALA A 10 -25.85 -23.92 -9.71
CA ALA A 10 -25.33 -23.96 -8.34
C ALA A 10 -23.80 -24.17 -8.28
N ALA A 11 -23.23 -24.97 -9.19
CA ALA A 11 -21.79 -25.18 -9.29
C ALA A 11 -21.03 -23.97 -9.86
N GLY A 12 -21.67 -23.15 -10.71
CA GLY A 12 -21.06 -21.92 -11.24
C GLY A 12 -20.98 -20.79 -10.21
N MET A 13 -21.93 -20.73 -9.27
CA MET A 13 -21.98 -19.67 -8.26
C MET A 13 -20.98 -19.84 -7.12
N SER A 14 -20.51 -21.06 -6.83
CA SER A 14 -19.54 -21.33 -5.77
C SER A 14 -18.09 -20.98 -6.15
N LEU A 15 -17.79 -20.85 -7.45
CA LEU A 15 -16.46 -20.43 -7.94
C LEU A 15 -16.24 -18.91 -7.89
N ALA A 16 -17.31 -18.11 -7.79
CA ALA A 16 -17.22 -16.65 -7.80
C ALA A 16 -16.93 -16.02 -6.43
N LEU A 17 -16.99 -16.79 -5.34
CA LEU A 17 -16.78 -16.30 -3.96
C LEU A 17 -15.35 -16.48 -3.45
N LEU A 18 -14.44 -17.00 -4.28
CA LEU A 18 -13.03 -17.17 -3.96
C LEU A 18 -12.18 -15.98 -4.44
N THR A 19 -12.71 -14.75 -4.40
CA THR A 19 -11.83 -13.58 -4.32
C THR A 19 -11.18 -13.60 -2.95
N GLY A 20 -10.15 -14.43 -2.82
CA GLY A 20 -9.31 -14.45 -1.64
C GLY A 20 -8.88 -13.02 -1.34
N ALA A 21 -9.15 -12.56 -0.13
CA ALA A 21 -8.47 -11.41 0.42
C ALA A 21 -6.98 -11.77 0.35
N ALA A 22 -6.29 -11.26 -0.67
CA ALA A 22 -4.86 -11.38 -0.74
C ALA A 22 -4.36 -10.75 0.56
N ALA A 23 -3.82 -11.60 1.45
CA ALA A 23 -3.03 -11.13 2.57
C ALA A 23 -2.01 -10.19 1.93
N GLN A 24 -2.17 -8.88 2.17
CA GLN A 24 -1.20 -7.90 1.75
C GLN A 24 0.05 -8.28 2.53
N ASN A 25 0.89 -9.08 1.88
CA ASN A 25 2.21 -9.40 2.38
C ASN A 25 2.89 -8.04 2.36
N LEU A 26 2.82 -7.34 3.50
CA LEU A 26 3.46 -6.05 3.73
C LEU A 26 4.95 -6.34 3.75
N GLU A 27 5.50 -6.59 2.56
CA GLU A 27 6.93 -6.61 2.39
C GLU A 27 7.39 -5.21 2.80
N PRO A 28 8.24 -5.10 3.84
CA PRO A 28 8.67 -3.81 4.32
C PRO A 28 9.19 -3.00 3.15
N TRP A 29 8.67 -1.80 2.96
CA TRP A 29 9.25 -0.87 2.01
C TRP A 29 10.66 -0.57 2.48
N ASP A 30 11.64 -1.25 1.88
CA ASP A 30 13.06 -1.17 2.24
C ASP A 30 13.56 0.22 1.82
N VAL A 31 13.47 1.18 2.75
CA VAL A 31 13.97 2.54 2.57
C VAL A 31 15.49 2.47 2.63
N ARG A 32 16.10 2.29 1.46
CA ARG A 32 17.54 2.23 1.31
C ARG A 32 18.16 3.62 1.43
N GLU A 33 19.35 3.69 2.00
CA GLU A 33 20.15 4.90 1.99
C GLU A 33 20.41 5.37 0.54
N HIS A 34 20.64 6.68 0.38
CA HIS A 34 20.94 7.30 -0.92
C HIS A 34 19.86 7.09 -2.01
N THR A 35 18.63 6.80 -1.61
CA THR A 35 17.51 6.57 -2.53
C THR A 35 16.40 7.59 -2.31
N ALA A 36 15.94 8.23 -3.39
CA ALA A 36 14.74 9.06 -3.39
C ALA A 36 13.57 8.32 -4.05
N TYR A 37 12.39 8.42 -3.44
CA TYR A 37 11.13 7.94 -3.99
C TYR A 37 10.32 9.14 -4.45
N VAL A 38 10.13 9.26 -5.76
CA VAL A 38 9.54 10.42 -6.40
C VAL A 38 8.13 10.10 -6.84
N ILE A 39 7.17 10.94 -6.45
CA ILE A 39 5.86 11.01 -7.09
C ILE A 39 5.96 12.05 -8.19
N THR A 40 5.93 11.59 -9.43
CA THR A 40 5.99 12.46 -10.60
C THR A 40 4.68 13.22 -10.76
N MET A 41 4.67 14.28 -11.57
CA MET A 41 3.49 15.11 -11.80
C MET A 41 2.35 14.32 -12.49
N ASP A 42 2.67 13.23 -13.18
CA ASP A 42 1.73 12.26 -13.76
C ASP A 42 1.31 11.14 -12.79
N GLY A 43 1.66 11.25 -11.50
CA GLY A 43 1.22 10.34 -10.45
C GLY A 43 1.96 9.00 -10.40
N LYS A 44 3.09 8.86 -11.11
CA LYS A 44 3.90 7.63 -11.07
C LYS A 44 4.91 7.68 -9.93
N THR A 45 5.19 6.51 -9.36
CA THR A 45 6.23 6.33 -8.34
C THR A 45 7.53 5.88 -9.01
N MET A 46 8.60 6.64 -8.83
CA MET A 46 9.95 6.27 -9.30
C MET A 46 10.92 6.14 -8.14
N ARG A 47 11.85 5.20 -8.26
CA ARG A 47 12.99 5.05 -7.35
C ARG A 47 14.24 5.58 -8.04
N VAL A 48 14.91 6.55 -7.44
CA VAL A 48 16.10 7.20 -8.00
C VAL A 48 17.24 7.07 -7.02
N SER A 49 18.35 6.47 -7.45
CA SER A 49 19.61 6.50 -6.70
C SER A 49 20.25 7.87 -6.83
N MET A 50 20.77 8.41 -5.73
CA MET A 50 21.29 9.76 -5.65
C MET A 50 22.73 9.80 -5.16
N SER A 51 23.49 10.77 -5.66
CA SER A 51 24.81 11.10 -5.12
C SER A 51 24.69 11.84 -3.78
N ASP A 52 25.76 11.82 -2.99
CA ASP A 52 25.83 12.51 -1.68
C ASP A 52 25.46 13.99 -1.78
N LYS A 53 25.95 14.68 -2.82
CA LYS A 53 25.65 16.09 -3.07
C LYS A 53 24.17 16.31 -3.37
N GLY A 54 23.56 15.42 -4.15
CA GLY A 54 22.12 15.44 -4.42
C GLY A 54 21.32 15.24 -3.13
N MET A 55 21.71 14.26 -2.32
CA MET A 55 21.05 13.95 -1.05
C MET A 55 21.14 15.09 -0.06
N ALA A 56 22.33 15.66 0.12
CA ALA A 56 22.53 16.83 0.97
C ALA A 56 21.67 18.03 0.54
N THR A 57 21.40 18.16 -0.76
CA THR A 57 20.55 19.24 -1.28
C THR A 57 19.08 19.01 -0.94
N LEU A 58 18.56 17.79 -1.16
CA LEU A 58 17.17 17.47 -0.81
C LEU A 58 16.92 17.51 0.70
N MET A 59 17.88 17.05 1.51
CA MET A 59 17.75 16.99 2.96
C MET A 59 17.64 18.37 3.63
N LYS A 60 18.07 19.46 2.98
CA LYS A 60 17.92 20.83 3.50
C LYS A 60 16.46 21.24 3.70
N GLY A 61 15.56 20.74 2.84
CA GLY A 61 14.12 21.02 2.91
C GLY A 61 13.29 19.84 3.39
N ALA A 62 13.91 18.67 3.58
CA ALA A 62 13.21 17.45 3.94
C ALA A 62 12.66 17.53 5.36
N LYS A 63 11.40 17.10 5.53
CA LYS A 63 10.81 16.88 6.85
C LYS A 63 10.84 15.39 7.14
N ARG A 64 11.27 15.03 8.35
CA ARG A 64 11.20 13.66 8.82
C ARG A 64 9.74 13.24 8.91
N VAL A 65 9.41 12.10 8.31
CA VAL A 65 8.09 11.48 8.42
C VAL A 65 7.92 10.96 9.85
N PRO A 66 6.88 11.37 10.59
CA PRO A 66 6.60 10.83 11.92
C PRO A 66 6.36 9.32 11.88
N ARG A 67 6.76 8.63 12.95
CA ARG A 67 6.50 7.18 13.08
C ARG A 67 4.99 6.93 13.15
N GLY A 68 4.52 5.87 12.51
CA GLY A 68 3.08 5.56 12.40
C GLY A 68 2.35 6.38 11.33
N THR A 69 3.07 7.10 10.47
CA THR A 69 2.50 7.66 9.24
C THR A 69 2.27 6.55 8.24
N VAL A 70 1.07 6.52 7.65
CA VAL A 70 0.69 5.63 6.57
C VAL A 70 0.55 6.46 5.30
N PHE A 71 1.14 5.95 4.24
CA PHE A 71 1.01 6.52 2.91
C PHE A 71 -0.07 5.74 2.15
N VAL A 72 -1.08 6.46 1.65
CA VAL A 72 -2.26 5.85 1.00
C VAL A 72 -2.37 6.40 -0.40
N MET A 73 -2.44 5.53 -1.39
CA MET A 73 -2.76 5.92 -2.77
C MET A 73 -4.28 5.92 -2.95
N SER A 74 -4.84 7.05 -3.38
CA SER A 74 -6.26 7.16 -3.72
C SER A 74 -6.43 8.11 -4.91
N GLY A 75 -7.21 7.71 -5.91
CA GLY A 75 -7.46 8.55 -7.09
C GLY A 75 -6.20 9.01 -7.83
N GLY A 76 -5.14 8.19 -7.85
CA GLY A 76 -3.86 8.53 -8.48
C GLY A 76 -2.99 9.52 -7.68
N GLN A 77 -3.37 9.83 -6.44
CA GLN A 77 -2.66 10.75 -5.56
C GLN A 77 -2.18 10.04 -4.30
N LEU A 78 -1.01 10.42 -3.82
CA LEU A 78 -0.44 9.92 -2.56
C LEU A 78 -0.85 10.83 -1.40
N TYR A 79 -1.51 10.25 -0.41
CA TYR A 79 -1.91 10.89 0.83
C TYR A 79 -1.05 10.38 1.98
N MET A 80 -0.89 11.21 3.01
CA MET A 80 -0.30 10.81 4.28
C MET A 80 -1.34 10.93 5.39
N VAL A 81 -1.46 9.90 6.22
CA VAL A 81 -2.32 9.91 7.41
C VAL A 81 -1.52 9.43 8.60
N ASN A 82 -1.67 10.10 9.74
CA ASN A 82 -1.16 9.55 10.99
C ASN A 82 -2.15 8.49 11.49
N ALA A 83 -1.76 7.23 11.33
CA ALA A 83 -2.61 6.09 11.65
C ALA A 83 -1.94 5.19 12.70
N ALA A 84 -1.15 5.79 13.61
CA ALA A 84 -0.42 5.06 14.65
C ALA A 84 -1.31 4.20 15.57
N LYS A 85 -2.62 4.49 15.62
CA LYS A 85 -3.62 3.70 16.37
C LYS A 85 -4.31 2.61 15.54
N MET A 86 -4.15 2.63 14.21
CA MET A 86 -4.79 1.70 13.28
C MET A 86 -3.86 0.53 12.92
N PHE A 87 -2.59 0.60 13.27
CA PHE A 87 -1.60 -0.44 12.99
C PHE A 87 -0.82 -0.79 14.25
N ASP A 88 -0.52 -2.07 14.45
CA ASP A 88 0.35 -2.53 15.52
C ASP A 88 1.85 -2.22 15.21
N ARG A 89 2.74 -2.58 16.13
CA ARG A 89 4.20 -2.39 15.95
C ARG A 89 4.75 -3.16 14.75
N ALA A 90 4.13 -4.27 14.37
CA ALA A 90 4.54 -5.10 13.25
C ALA A 90 3.98 -4.60 11.90
N GLY A 91 3.09 -3.60 11.91
CA GLY A 91 2.44 -3.04 10.72
C GLY A 91 1.17 -3.76 10.31
N ASN A 92 0.61 -4.63 11.17
CA ASN A 92 -0.69 -5.25 10.90
C ASN A 92 -1.81 -4.25 11.15
N PHE A 93 -2.79 -4.20 10.25
CA PHE A 93 -3.99 -3.40 10.43
C PHE A 93 -4.83 -3.94 11.59
N MET A 94 -5.16 -3.07 12.54
CA MET A 94 -5.97 -3.38 13.71
C MET A 94 -7.42 -2.94 13.42
N ALA A 95 -8.22 -3.83 12.84
CA ALA A 95 -9.64 -3.61 12.62
C ALA A 95 -10.37 -3.57 13.98
N GLY A 96 -10.52 -2.37 14.56
CA GLY A 96 -11.21 -2.18 15.84
C GLY A 96 -10.96 -0.84 16.56
N GLY A 97 -10.14 0.06 16.02
CA GLY A 97 -9.85 1.35 16.63
C GLY A 97 -10.67 2.52 16.06
N VAL A 98 -11.99 2.49 16.23
CA VAL A 98 -12.85 3.70 16.21
C VAL A 98 -13.49 3.88 17.57
#